data_AF-A0A355CIU0-F1
#
_entry.id   AF-A0A355CIU0-F1
#
_cell.length_a   1.000
_cell.length_b   1.000
_cell.length_c   1.000
_cell.angle_alpha   90.00
_cell.angle_beta   90.00
_cell.angle_gamma   90.00
#
_symmetry.space_group_name_H-M   'P 1'
#
loop_
_entity.id
_entity.type
_entity.pdbx_description
1 polymer ?
#
loop_
_entity_poly.entity_id
_entity_poly.type
_entity_poly.pdbx_seq_one_letter_code
_entity_poly.pdbx_strand_id
1 'polypeptide(L)'
;KAATAANLAKPESIDTTSVELILGQVYAVGKRFEEAIAIYDESAKANPKDFRPTLGKAIVLKEQGKTDEAKTLFDKATELAPPNYKDQINQLASEAPKPAATPAASPKPGVSPSPEGALPKP
;
A
#
# COMPACT_ATOMS: atom_id res chain seq x y z
N LYS A 1 2.94 12.40 43.12
CA LYS A 1 4.25 12.15 42.48
C LYS A 1 4.14 10.83 41.73
N ALA A 2 3.58 10.83 40.52
CA ALA A 2 4.31 10.99 39.25
C ALA A 2 5.43 9.94 39.14
N ALA A 3 5.05 8.73 38.72
CA ALA A 3 5.98 7.66 38.33
C ALA A 3 6.22 7.77 36.83
N THR A 4 7.41 8.25 36.51
CA THR A 4 8.01 8.29 35.18
C THR A 4 8.34 6.86 34.75
N ALA A 5 7.71 6.36 33.70
CA ALA A 5 8.19 5.23 32.91
C ALA A 5 7.53 5.36 31.52
N ALA A 6 8.24 5.99 30.59
CA ALA A 6 9.15 5.32 29.68
C ALA A 6 8.39 4.77 28.48
N ASN A 7 8.76 5.30 27.31
CA ASN A 7 8.49 4.75 25.98
C ASN A 7 7.14 5.10 25.33
N LEU A 8 6.76 6.39 25.37
CA LEU A 8 5.97 7.00 24.29
C LEU A 8 6.87 7.25 23.07
N ALA A 9 7.54 6.21 22.58
CA ALA A 9 7.82 6.15 21.17
C ALA A 9 6.44 6.03 20.52
N LYS A 10 5.86 7.16 20.11
CA LYS A 10 4.94 7.13 18.97
C LYS A 10 5.68 6.26 17.95
N PRO A 11 5.12 5.14 17.47
CA PRO A 11 5.71 4.48 16.33
C PRO A 11 5.60 5.50 15.20
N GLU A 12 6.63 6.34 15.05
CA GLU A 12 7.00 6.98 13.81
C GLU A 12 6.97 5.84 12.82
N SER A 13 5.89 5.80 12.05
CA SER A 13 5.60 5.02 10.85
C SER A 13 6.77 4.13 10.44
N ILE A 14 7.05 3.09 11.23
CA ILE A 14 7.91 2.01 10.76
C ILE A 14 7.14 1.52 9.54
N ASP A 15 7.82 1.38 8.42
CA ASP A 15 7.26 1.07 7.10
C ASP A 15 6.67 -0.36 7.05
N THR A 16 5.96 -0.77 8.11
CA THR A 16 5.22 -2.02 8.25
C THR A 16 4.17 -2.13 7.18
N THR A 17 3.61 -1.02 6.70
CA THR A 17 2.70 -1.01 5.56
C THR A 17 3.34 -1.60 4.31
N SER A 18 4.60 -1.29 4.00
CA SER A 18 5.25 -1.92 2.86
C SER A 18 5.49 -3.42 3.08
N VAL A 19 5.78 -3.83 4.32
CA VAL A 19 5.93 -5.26 4.67
C VAL A 19 4.60 -6.01 4.58
N GLU A 20 3.52 -5.43 5.09
CA GLU A 20 2.15 -5.95 5.03
C GLU A 20 1.68 -6.07 3.57
N LEU A 21 1.99 -5.09 2.73
CA LEU A 21 1.66 -5.14 1.31
C LEU A 21 2.32 -6.33 0.61
N ILE A 22 3.62 -6.52 0.85
CA ILE A 22 4.38 -7.65 0.31
C ILE A 22 3.83 -8.96 0.86
N LEU A 23 3.53 -9.02 2.15
CA LEU A 23 2.99 -10.21 2.81
C LEU A 23 1.61 -10.58 2.24
N GLY A 24 0.70 -9.61 2.09
CA GLY A 24 -0.61 -9.82 1.47
C GLY A 24 -0.48 -10.32 0.03
N GLN A 25 0.52 -9.82 -0.71
CA GLN A 25 0.77 -10.27 -2.07
C GLN A 25 1.29 -11.71 -2.11
N VAL A 26 2.21 -12.07 -1.21
CA VAL A 26 2.72 -13.45 -1.09
C VAL A 26 1.58 -14.42 -0.76
N TYR A 27 0.66 -14.04 0.14
CA TYR A 27 -0.52 -14.84 0.44
C TYR A 27 -1.45 -14.98 -0.76
N ALA A 28 -1.67 -13.91 -1.53
CA ALA A 28 -2.47 -13.94 -2.75
C ALA A 28 -1.89 -14.91 -3.79
N VAL A 29 -0.57 -14.88 -4.01
CA VAL A 29 0.13 -15.82 -4.90
C VAL A 29 -0.01 -17.26 -4.41
N GLY A 30 0.00 -17.46 -3.09
CA GLY A 30 -0.25 -18.75 -2.46
C GLY A 30 -1.70 -19.22 -2.48
N LYS A 31 -2.62 -18.50 -3.15
CA LYS A 31 -4.08 -18.70 -3.10
C LYS A 31 -4.68 -18.64 -1.68
N ARG A 32 -3.95 -18.08 -0.72
CA ARG A 32 -4.39 -17.86 0.68
C ARG A 32 -5.10 -16.51 0.75
N PHE A 33 -6.22 -16.42 0.07
CA PHE A 33 -6.88 -15.14 -0.17
C PHE A 33 -7.46 -14.50 1.09
N GLU A 34 -7.95 -15.29 2.05
CA GLU A 34 -8.47 -14.76 3.32
C GLU A 34 -7.39 -14.07 4.15
N GLU A 35 -6.21 -14.66 4.22
CA GLU A 35 -5.07 -14.05 4.92
C GLU A 35 -4.56 -12.82 4.18
N ALA A 36 -4.49 -12.86 2.85
CA ALA A 36 -4.15 -11.69 2.06
C ALA A 36 -5.10 -10.52 2.37
N ILE A 37 -6.40 -10.78 2.41
CA ILE A 37 -7.42 -9.77 2.75
C ILE A 37 -7.22 -9.26 4.18
N ALA A 38 -6.99 -10.14 5.15
CA ALA A 38 -6.79 -9.74 6.54
C ALA A 38 -5.59 -8.81 6.70
N ILE A 39 -4.46 -9.13 6.05
CA ILE A 39 -3.26 -8.30 6.05
C ILE A 39 -3.52 -6.95 5.38
N TYR A 40 -4.22 -6.92 4.24
CA TYR A 40 -4.58 -5.65 3.60
C TYR A 40 -5.55 -4.81 4.44
N ASP A 41 -6.47 -5.43 5.18
CA ASP A 41 -7.43 -4.75 6.05
C ASP A 41 -6.75 -4.12 7.28
N GLU A 42 -5.84 -4.85 7.92
CA GLU A 42 -4.98 -4.35 9.00
C GLU A 42 -4.13 -3.17 8.49
N SER A 43 -3.51 -3.31 7.32
CA SER A 43 -2.69 -2.25 6.74
C SER A 43 -3.50 -1.00 6.37
N ALA A 44 -4.73 -1.19 5.86
CA ALA A 44 -5.65 -0.09 5.57
C ALA A 44 -6.14 0.62 6.86
N LYS A 45 -6.29 -0.11 7.98
CA LYS A 45 -6.60 0.49 9.29
C LYS A 45 -5.42 1.26 9.85
N ALA A 46 -4.20 0.72 9.70
CA ALA A 46 -2.98 1.37 10.15
C ALA A 46 -2.71 2.66 9.36
N ASN A 47 -2.94 2.63 8.03
CA ASN A 47 -2.75 3.76 7.15
C ASN A 47 -3.96 3.99 6.22
N PRO A 48 -5.02 4.67 6.72
CA PRO A 48 -6.24 4.92 5.94
C PRO A 48 -6.04 5.91 4.78
N LYS A 49 -4.90 6.60 4.73
CA LYS A 49 -4.51 7.46 3.60
C LYS A 49 -3.84 6.71 2.46
N ASP A 50 -3.50 5.43 2.64
CA ASP A 50 -2.79 4.66 1.65
C ASP A 50 -3.76 3.87 0.75
N PHE A 51 -3.62 4.03 -0.55
CA PHE A 51 -4.47 3.34 -1.53
C PHE A 51 -3.95 1.93 -1.88
N ARG A 52 -2.67 1.63 -1.62
CA ARG A 52 -2.02 0.36 -1.99
C ARG A 52 -2.67 -0.86 -1.32
N PRO A 53 -3.03 -0.86 -0.01
CA PRO A 53 -3.66 -2.03 0.60
C PRO A 53 -5.08 -2.24 0.07
N THR A 54 -5.81 -1.14 -0.17
CA THR A 54 -7.13 -1.19 -0.81
C THR A 54 -7.05 -1.79 -2.23
N LEU A 55 -6.04 -1.39 -3.00
CA LEU A 55 -5.74 -1.94 -4.32
C LEU A 55 -5.37 -3.43 -4.26
N GLY A 56 -4.51 -3.83 -3.33
CA GLY A 56 -4.13 -5.22 -3.11
C GLY A 56 -5.34 -6.11 -2.80
N LYS A 57 -6.23 -5.64 -1.92
CA LYS A 57 -7.51 -6.30 -1.61
C LYS A 57 -8.40 -6.43 -2.84
N ALA A 58 -8.49 -5.39 -3.68
CA ALA A 58 -9.25 -5.43 -4.92
C ALA A 58 -8.76 -6.51 -5.89
N ILE A 59 -7.43 -6.63 -6.04
CA ILE A 59 -6.80 -7.66 -6.88
C ILE A 59 -7.11 -9.06 -6.34
N VAL A 60 -7.01 -9.26 -5.02
CA VAL A 60 -7.34 -10.55 -4.39
C VAL A 60 -8.80 -10.93 -4.58
N LEU A 61 -9.74 -9.99 -4.42
CA LEU A 61 -11.16 -10.26 -4.63
C LEU A 61 -11.46 -10.60 -6.09
N LYS A 62 -10.78 -9.93 -7.03
CA LYS A 62 -10.88 -10.25 -8.46
C LYS A 62 -10.37 -11.66 -8.76
N GLU A 63 -9.27 -12.08 -8.16
CA GLU A 63 -8.74 -13.46 -8.26
C GLU A 63 -9.70 -14.50 -7.66
N GLN A 64 -10.48 -14.14 -6.64
CA GLN A 64 -11.57 -14.97 -6.11
C GLN A 64 -12.82 -15.01 -7.02
N GLY A 65 -12.85 -14.24 -8.11
CA GLY A 65 -14.02 -14.08 -8.97
C GLY A 65 -15.06 -13.07 -8.47
N LYS A 66 -14.80 -12.41 -7.33
CA LYS A 66 -15.66 -11.37 -6.73
C LYS A 66 -15.43 -10.02 -7.42
N THR A 67 -15.77 -9.98 -8.69
CA THR A 67 -15.48 -8.84 -9.57
C THR A 67 -16.23 -7.57 -9.17
N ASP A 68 -17.47 -7.69 -8.67
CA ASP A 68 -18.26 -6.55 -8.18
C ASP A 68 -17.67 -5.89 -6.93
N GLU A 69 -17.25 -6.70 -5.95
CA GLU A 69 -16.57 -6.20 -4.75
C GLU A 69 -15.21 -5.60 -5.12
N ALA A 70 -14.46 -6.25 -6.02
CA ALA A 70 -13.19 -5.75 -6.52
C ALA A 70 -13.33 -4.37 -7.19
N LYS A 71 -14.32 -4.18 -8.07
CA LYS A 71 -14.59 -2.89 -8.72
C LYS A 71 -14.82 -1.77 -7.71
N THR A 72 -15.60 -2.04 -6.67
CA THR A 72 -15.87 -1.06 -5.60
C THR A 72 -14.58 -0.67 -4.87
N LEU A 73 -13.67 -1.62 -4.64
CA LEU A 73 -12.38 -1.33 -4.03
C LEU A 73 -11.41 -0.63 -4.98
N PHE A 74 -11.42 -0.95 -6.28
CA PHE A 74 -10.64 -0.23 -7.29
C PHE A 74 -11.07 1.23 -7.39
N ASP A 75 -12.37 1.50 -7.33
CA ASP A 75 -12.92 2.87 -7.32
C ASP A 75 -12.44 3.65 -6.09
N LYS A 76 -12.59 3.07 -4.89
CA LYS A 76 -12.04 3.64 -3.64
C LYS A 76 -10.53 3.87 -3.70
N ALA A 77 -9.77 2.91 -4.24
CA ALA A 77 -8.33 3.07 -4.40
C ALA A 77 -8.01 4.22 -5.36
N THR A 78 -8.79 4.40 -6.43
CA THR A 78 -8.65 5.49 -7.40
C THR A 78 -9.02 6.85 -6.80
N GLU A 79 -9.98 6.91 -5.88
CA GLU A 79 -10.32 8.13 -5.14
C GLU A 79 -9.17 8.56 -4.21
N LEU A 80 -8.56 7.60 -3.51
CA LEU A 80 -7.46 7.85 -2.58
C LEU A 80 -6.11 8.08 -3.28
N ALA A 81 -5.93 7.52 -4.48
CA ALA A 81 -4.68 7.56 -5.19
C ALA A 81 -4.41 8.92 -5.88
N PRO A 82 -3.14 9.32 -6.00
CA PRO A 82 -2.75 10.46 -6.83
C PRO A 82 -3.14 10.24 -8.30
N PRO A 83 -3.37 11.32 -9.08
CA PRO A 83 -3.79 11.23 -10.48
C PRO A 83 -2.89 10.34 -11.36
N ASN A 84 -1.58 10.29 -11.09
CA ASN A 84 -0.65 9.41 -11.80
C ASN A 84 -0.91 7.91 -11.60
N TYR A 85 -1.50 7.51 -10.48
CA TYR A 85 -1.79 6.12 -10.17
C TYR A 85 -3.22 5.72 -10.57
N LYS A 86 -4.12 6.68 -10.74
CA LYS A 86 -5.52 6.41 -11.15
C LYS A 86 -5.59 5.63 -12.46
N ASP A 87 -4.77 6.01 -13.44
CA ASP A 87 -4.70 5.30 -14.72
C ASP A 87 -4.26 3.85 -14.53
N GLN A 88 -3.18 3.62 -13.77
CA GLN A 88 -2.69 2.29 -13.44
C GLN A 88 -3.72 1.44 -12.70
N ILE A 89 -4.47 2.03 -11.77
CA ILE A 89 -5.52 1.34 -11.00
C ILE A 89 -6.68 0.93 -11.91
N ASN A 90 -7.12 1.83 -12.81
CA ASN A 90 -8.15 1.52 -13.80
C ASN A 90 -7.71 0.44 -14.78
N GLN A 91 -6.44 0.44 -15.19
CA GLN A 91 -5.88 -0.63 -16.01
C GLN A 91 -5.93 -1.97 -15.26
N LEU A 92 -5.53 -2.02 -13.97
CA LEU A 92 -5.61 -3.24 -13.16
C LEU A 92 -7.05 -3.74 -12.95
N ALA A 93 -8.00 -2.81 -12.82
CA ALA A 93 -9.43 -3.12 -12.70
C ALA A 93 -10.01 -3.72 -13.98
N SER A 94 -9.58 -3.20 -15.15
CA SER A 94 -10.09 -3.63 -16.46
C SER A 94 -9.36 -4.83 -17.04
N GLU A 95 -8.11 -5.08 -16.65
CA GLU A 95 -7.34 -6.20 -17.16
C GLU A 95 -7.95 -7.52 -16.66
N ALA A 96 -7.89 -8.61 -17.44
CA ALA A 96 -8.31 -9.92 -16.95
C ALA A 96 -7.34 -10.42 -15.84
N PRO A 97 -7.75 -11.33 -14.94
CA PRO A 97 -6.82 -11.99 -14.02
C PRO A 97 -5.76 -12.74 -14.84
N LYS A 98 -4.57 -12.14 -15.01
CA LYS A 98 -3.40 -12.81 -15.58
C LYS A 98 -2.62 -13.45 -14.43
N PRO A 99 -2.12 -14.68 -14.58
CA PRO A 99 -1.27 -15.29 -13.57
C PRO A 99 0.01 -14.46 -13.42
N ALA A 100 0.14 -13.79 -12.28
CA ALA A 100 1.35 -13.14 -11.75
C ALA A 100 2.15 -12.27 -12.75
N ALA A 101 1.74 -11.01 -12.94
CA ALA A 101 2.71 -9.97 -13.27
C ALA A 101 3.33 -9.48 -11.95
N THR A 102 4.61 -9.82 -11.76
CA THR A 102 5.51 -9.25 -10.75
C THR A 102 5.23 -7.77 -10.48
N PRO A 103 5.29 -7.32 -9.22
CA PRO A 103 5.45 -5.90 -8.97
C PRO A 103 6.84 -5.55 -9.50
N ALA A 104 6.90 -4.95 -10.69
CA ALA A 104 8.05 -4.13 -11.03
C ALA A 104 8.06 -3.01 -9.98
N ALA A 105 8.84 -3.26 -8.94
CA ALA A 105 9.21 -2.26 -7.97
C ALA A 105 9.77 -1.04 -8.73
N SER A 106 9.38 0.11 -8.21
CA SER A 106 10.02 1.42 -8.27
C SER A 106 9.16 2.50 -8.93
N PRO A 107 8.50 3.38 -8.15
CA PRO A 107 8.88 4.76 -8.30
C PRO A 107 10.34 4.82 -7.85
N LYS A 108 11.28 5.12 -8.77
CA LYS A 108 12.60 5.58 -8.35
C LYS A 108 12.36 6.65 -7.27
N PRO A 109 12.94 6.56 -6.07
CA PRO A 109 13.14 7.76 -5.29
C PRO A 109 13.99 8.64 -6.19
N GLY A 110 13.40 9.72 -6.70
CA GLY A 110 14.16 10.81 -7.25
C GLY A 110 15.05 11.29 -6.11
N VAL A 111 16.27 10.77 -6.08
CA VAL A 111 17.39 11.40 -5.41
C VAL A 111 17.44 12.80 -6.02
N SER A 112 16.86 13.76 -5.34
CA SER A 112 17.38 15.12 -5.40
C SER A 112 18.64 15.09 -4.53
N PRO A 113 19.84 15.10 -5.09
CA PRO A 113 21.00 15.47 -4.30
C PRO A 113 20.75 16.91 -3.85
N SER A 114 20.72 17.15 -2.54
CA SER A 114 21.02 18.48 -2.02
C SER A 114 22.53 18.70 -2.18
N PRO A 115 22.99 19.70 -2.93
CA PRO A 115 24.27 20.32 -2.65
C PRO A 115 24.03 21.55 -1.77
N GLU A 116 24.54 21.47 -0.54
CA GLU A 116 25.42 22.47 0.07
C GLU A 116 25.14 23.96 -0.24
N GLY A 117 24.75 24.74 0.77
CA GLY A 117 24.67 26.20 0.63
C GLY A 117 24.24 26.96 1.88
N ALA A 118 25.23 27.48 2.61
CA ALA A 118 25.21 28.68 3.45
C ALA A 118 24.54 28.62 4.84
N LEU A 119 25.37 28.42 5.88
CA LEU A 119 25.23 29.16 7.14
C LEU A 119 26.17 30.38 7.11
N PRO A 120 25.68 31.61 7.35
CA PRO A 120 26.52 32.71 7.80
C PRO A 120 26.57 32.79 9.33
N LYS A 121 27.80 32.79 9.86
CA LYS A 121 28.39 33.52 11.01
C LYS A 121 27.59 33.68 12.33
N PRO A 122 28.31 33.72 13.45
CA PRO A 122 28.61 35.05 14.03
C PRO A 122 30.09 35.42 13.98
#